data_AF-D9PF15-F1
#
_entry.id   AF-D9PF15-F1
#
_cell.length_a   1.000
_cell.length_b   1.000
_cell.length_c   1.000
_cell.angle_alpha   90.00
_cell.angle_beta   90.00
_cell.angle_gamma   90.00
#
_symmetry.space_group_name_H-M   'P 1'
#
loop_
_entity.id
_entity.type
_entity.pdbx_description
1 polymer ?
#
loop_
_entity_poly.entity_id
_entity_poly.type
_entity_poly.pdbx_seq_one_letter_code
_entity_poly.pdbx_strand_id
1 'polypeptide(L)'
;MSAAQKLYEAGYITYMRTDAPTLSQQSLAMISTFIKNEFGNNYLENRIFQSKSKNAQEAHEAIRPTDVTKISAGKNDDEQRLYSLI
;
A
#
# COMPACT_ATOMS: atom_id res chain seq x y z
N MET A 1 -7.77 -4.60 13.69
CA MET A 1 -6.98 -3.35 13.76
C MET A 1 -5.61 -3.53 14.43
N SER A 2 -5.44 -4.43 15.41
CA SER A 2 -4.13 -4.68 16.07
C SER A 2 -3.02 -5.10 15.10
N ALA A 3 -3.33 -5.99 14.14
CA ALA A 3 -2.35 -6.43 13.12
C ALA A 3 -1.87 -5.26 12.24
N ALA A 4 -2.79 -4.45 11.69
CA ALA A 4 -2.43 -3.28 10.89
C ALA A 4 -1.58 -2.27 11.68
N GLN A 5 -1.93 -2.02 12.94
CA GLN A 5 -1.13 -1.18 13.84
C GLN A 5 0.30 -1.72 13.99
N LYS A 6 0.46 -3.04 14.19
CA LYS A 6 1.78 -3.68 14.32
C LYS A 6 2.61 -3.61 13.04
N LEU A 7 1.97 -3.81 11.88
CA LEU A 7 2.62 -3.66 10.58
C LEU A 7 3.08 -2.22 10.32
N TYR A 8 2.26 -1.22 10.69
CA TYR A 8 2.62 0.19 10.60
C TYR A 8 3.78 0.56 11.54
N GLU A 9 3.71 0.15 12.82
CA GLU A 9 4.78 0.37 13.81
C GLU A 9 6.11 -0.26 13.38
N ALA A 10 6.05 -1.39 12.67
CA ALA A 10 7.22 -2.07 12.11
C ALA A 10 7.68 -1.48 10.76
N GLY A 11 6.96 -0.50 10.21
CA GLY A 11 7.29 0.18 8.96
C GLY A 11 6.99 -0.62 7.69
N TYR A 12 6.12 -1.63 7.75
CA TYR A 12 5.77 -2.46 6.59
C TYR A 12 4.66 -1.88 5.73
N ILE A 13 3.72 -1.14 6.34
CA ILE A 13 2.62 -0.49 5.61
C ILE A 13 2.54 0.99 5.96
N THR A 14 1.84 1.75 5.13
CA THR A 14 1.45 3.14 5.40
C THR A 14 0.41 3.23 6.53
N TYR A 15 0.11 4.44 6.99
CA TYR A 15 -0.80 4.67 8.11
C TYR A 15 -2.20 4.13 7.81
N MET A 16 -2.68 3.20 8.66
CA MET A 16 -3.88 2.39 8.41
C MET A 16 -5.21 3.09 8.71
N ARG A 17 -5.21 4.33 9.21
CA ARG A 17 -6.44 5.10 9.48
C ARG A 17 -6.55 6.20 8.43
N THR A 18 -7.01 5.80 7.25
CA THR A 18 -7.13 6.65 6.05
C THR A 18 -8.41 6.28 5.32
N ASP A 19 -9.10 7.29 4.79
CA ASP A 19 -10.24 7.12 3.88
C ASP A 19 -9.84 7.40 2.42
N ALA A 20 -8.57 7.76 2.17
CA ALA A 20 -8.11 8.14 0.86
C ALA A 20 -7.70 6.92 0.02
N PRO A 21 -8.22 6.78 -1.22
CA PRO A 21 -7.74 5.78 -2.17
C PRO A 21 -6.49 6.26 -2.94
N THR A 22 -5.97 7.45 -2.63
CA THR A 22 -4.90 8.09 -3.38
C THR A 22 -3.55 7.43 -3.06
N LEU A 23 -2.73 7.22 -4.08
CA LEU A 23 -1.34 6.80 -3.92
C LEU A 23 -0.41 7.98 -4.24
N SER A 24 0.70 8.11 -3.51
CA SER A 24 1.71 9.12 -3.85
C SER A 24 2.34 8.83 -5.22
N GLN A 25 2.86 9.85 -5.90
CA GLN A 25 3.57 9.67 -7.18
C GLN A 25 4.78 8.74 -7.06
N GLN A 26 5.48 8.79 -5.92
CA GLN A 26 6.60 7.91 -5.63
C GLN A 26 6.13 6.44 -5.50
N SER A 27 5.02 6.22 -4.81
CA SER A 27 4.41 4.90 -4.65
C SER A 27 3.99 4.32 -5.99
N LEU A 28 3.32 5.12 -6.83
CA LEU A 28 2.92 4.71 -8.17
C LEU A 28 4.13 4.31 -9.01
N ALA A 29 5.18 5.15 -9.07
CA ALA A 29 6.38 4.83 -9.84
C ALA A 29 7.08 3.53 -9.37
N MET A 30 7.13 3.30 -8.06
CA MET A 30 7.68 2.07 -7.48
C MET A 30 6.87 0.84 -7.90
N ILE A 31 5.53 0.89 -7.75
CA ILE A 31 4.61 -0.18 -8.16
C ILE A 31 4.72 -0.44 -9.66
N SER A 32 4.69 0.60 -10.49
CA SER A 32 4.78 0.48 -11.95
C SER A 32 6.08 -0.22 -12.38
N THR A 33 7.19 0.13 -11.73
CA THR A 33 8.50 -0.48 -11.99
C THR A 33 8.49 -1.95 -11.59
N PHE A 34 7.95 -2.27 -10.41
CA PHE A 34 7.81 -3.64 -9.95
C PHE A 34 6.96 -4.49 -10.90
N ILE A 35 5.77 -4.01 -11.28
CA ILE A 35 4.88 -4.73 -12.20
C ILE A 35 5.55 -4.94 -13.56
N LYS A 36 6.22 -3.91 -14.09
CA LYS A 36 6.94 -4.01 -15.36
C LYS A 36 8.04 -5.06 -15.32
N ASN A 37 8.78 -5.16 -14.22
CA ASN A 37 9.89 -6.11 -14.07
C ASN A 37 9.39 -7.55 -13.85
N GLU A 38 8.37 -7.75 -13.03
CA GLU A 38 7.88 -9.09 -12.68
C GLU A 38 6.91 -9.68 -13.70
N PHE A 39 6.03 -8.85 -14.28
CA PHE A 39 4.94 -9.31 -15.16
C PHE A 39 5.08 -8.81 -16.60
N GLY A 40 5.91 -7.80 -16.85
CA GLY A 40 6.11 -7.21 -18.17
C GLY A 40 5.14 -6.08 -18.50
N ASN A 41 5.42 -5.37 -19.58
CA ASN A 41 4.72 -4.12 -19.94
C ASN A 41 3.25 -4.33 -20.31
N ASN A 42 2.85 -5.53 -20.73
CA ASN A 42 1.47 -5.84 -21.10
C ASN A 42 0.52 -5.87 -19.88
N TYR A 43 1.07 -5.98 -18.67
CA TYR A 43 0.32 -6.03 -17.42
C TYR A 43 0.40 -4.71 -16.63
N LEU A 44 1.11 -3.72 -17.15
CA LEU A 44 1.25 -2.42 -16.51
C LEU A 44 0.17 -1.44 -17.01
N GLU A 45 -0.68 -0.99 -16.09
CA GLU A 45 -1.58 0.14 -16.32
C GLU A 45 -1.54 1.09 -15.11
N ASN A 46 -1.20 2.35 -15.35
CA ASN A 46 -1.15 3.36 -14.29
C ASN A 46 -2.54 3.95 -14.05
N ARG A 47 -3.11 3.64 -12.88
CA ARG A 47 -4.41 4.16 -12.45
C ARG A 47 -4.24 5.12 -11.29
N ILE A 48 -4.95 6.24 -11.36
CA ILE A 48 -4.99 7.23 -10.28
C ILE A 48 -6.41 7.26 -9.74
N PHE A 49 -6.54 6.92 -8.47
CA PHE A 49 -7.79 7.06 -7.73
C PHE A 49 -7.72 8.34 -6.90
N GLN A 50 -8.75 9.17 -7.01
CA GLN A 50 -8.88 10.41 -6.24
C GLN A 50 -10.06 10.29 -5.29
N SER A 51 -9.90 10.82 -4.08
CA SER A 51 -11.02 10.92 -3.17
C SER A 51 -11.98 12.03 -3.60
N LYS A 52 -13.25 11.88 -3.26
CA LYS A 52 -14.33 12.84 -3.58
C LYS A 52 -14.77 13.67 -2.37
N SER A 53 -14.30 13.36 -1.16
CA SER A 53 -14.70 14.07 0.06
C SER A 53 -13.68 15.16 0.40
N LYS A 54 -13.96 16.00 1.40
CA LYS A 54 -13.11 17.15 1.81
C LYS A 54 -12.66 17.03 3.27
N ASN A 55 -12.64 15.82 3.82
CA ASN A 55 -12.33 15.60 5.23
C ASN A 55 -10.83 15.48 5.50
N ALA A 56 -10.40 15.88 6.70
CA ALA A 56 -8.99 15.88 7.11
C ALA A 56 -8.31 14.49 7.09
N GLN A 57 -9.07 13.39 7.16
CA GLN A 57 -8.55 12.03 7.05
C GLN A 57 -8.09 11.65 5.63
N GLU A 58 -8.33 12.52 4.63
CA GLU A 58 -7.81 12.36 3.27
C GLU A 58 -6.40 12.93 3.07
N ALA A 59 -5.80 13.56 4.08
CA ALA A 59 -4.42 14.04 3.99
C ALA A 59 -3.39 12.89 3.95
N HIS A 60 -3.83 11.66 4.18
CA HIS A 60 -3.01 10.46 4.12
C HIS A 60 -3.20 9.74 2.78
N GLU A 61 -2.20 8.98 2.35
CA GLU A 61 -2.35 8.09 1.20
C GLU A 61 -3.10 6.80 1.57
N ALA A 62 -3.41 5.98 0.58
CA ALA A 62 -3.99 4.65 0.75
C ALA A 62 -3.09 3.73 1.59
N ILE A 63 -3.70 2.72 2.21
CA ILE A 63 -2.98 1.64 2.88
C ILE A 63 -2.27 0.80 1.80
N ARG A 64 -0.94 0.71 1.88
CA ARG A 64 -0.10 -0.04 0.95
C ARG A 64 1.18 -0.54 1.64
N PRO A 65 1.92 -1.49 1.04
CA PRO A 65 3.27 -1.79 1.46
C PRO A 65 4.21 -0.59 1.28
N THR A 66 5.15 -0.40 2.21
CA THR A 66 6.20 0.61 2.09
C THR A 66 7.26 0.24 1.05
N ASP A 67 7.47 -1.07 0.88
CA ASP A 67 8.33 -1.69 -0.12
C ASP A 67 7.54 -2.79 -0.84
N VAL A 68 7.33 -2.61 -2.15
CA VAL A 68 6.54 -3.51 -2.99
C VAL A 68 7.27 -4.79 -3.35
N THR A 69 8.60 -4.83 -3.19
CA THR A 69 9.41 -6.02 -3.48
C THR A 69 9.33 -7.06 -2.36
N LYS A 70 8.82 -6.64 -1.20
CA LYS A 70 8.64 -7.50 -0.03
C LYS A 70 7.31 -8.23 -0.13
N ILE A 71 7.37 -9.53 -0.41
CA ILE A 71 6.18 -10.37 -0.63
C ILE A 71 5.53 -10.83 0.70
N SER A 72 6.27 -10.79 1.81
CA SER A 72 5.77 -11.17 3.14
C SER A 72 6.42 -10.34 4.25
N ALA A 73 5.63 -9.96 5.24
CA ALA A 73 6.05 -9.24 6.44
C ALA A 73 5.08 -9.51 7.59
N GLY A 74 5.54 -9.37 8.84
CA GLY A 74 4.74 -9.62 10.04
C GLY A 74 5.28 -10.75 10.91
N LYS A 75 4.98 -10.69 12.21
CA LYS A 75 5.55 -11.58 13.23
C LYS A 75 4.71 -12.82 13.50
N ASN A 76 3.44 -12.80 13.13
CA ASN A 76 2.48 -13.89 13.32
C ASN A 76 1.62 -14.05 12.06
N ASP A 77 0.85 -15.13 12.01
CA ASP A 77 0.00 -15.48 10.88
C ASP A 77 -1.00 -14.38 10.50
N ASP A 78 -1.58 -13.68 11.49
CA ASP A 78 -2.56 -12.62 11.23
C ASP A 78 -1.92 -11.41 10.55
N GLU A 79 -0.75 -10.98 11.03
CA GLU A 79 0.03 -9.90 10.42
C GLU A 79 0.48 -10.27 9.01
N GLN A 80 0.95 -11.51 8.80
CA GLN A 80 1.41 -11.97 7.49
C GLN A 80 0.27 -12.06 6.48
N ARG A 81 -0.88 -12.62 6.88
CA ARG A 81 -2.06 -12.71 6.01
C ARG A 81 -2.61 -11.34 5.68
N LEU A 82 -2.63 -10.42 6.64
CA LEU A 82 -3.05 -9.05 6.39
C LEU A 82 -2.09 -8.33 5.46
N TYR A 83 -0.77 -8.48 5.64
CA TYR A 83 0.22 -7.86 4.77
C TYR A 83 0.12 -8.39 3.33
N SER A 84 -0.04 -9.70 3.14
CA SER A 84 -0.20 -10.27 1.79
C SER A 84 -1.52 -9.90 1.11
N LEU A 85 -2.53 -9.48 1.87
CA LEU A 85 -3.79 -8.97 1.34
C LEU A 85 -3.69 -7.49 0.89
N ILE A 86 -2.83 -6.71 1.56
CA ILE A 86 -2.59 -5.28 1.29
C ILE A 86 -1.65 -5.13 0.10
#